data_AF-A0A392MX00-F1
#
_entry.id   AF-A0A392MX00-F1
#
_cell.length_a   1.000
_cell.length_b   1.000
_cell.length_c   1.000
_cell.angle_alpha   90.00
_cell.angle_beta   90.00
_cell.angle_gamma   90.00
#
_symmetry.space_group_name_H-M   'P 1'
#
loop_
_entity.id
_entity.type
_entity.pdbx_description
1 polymer ?
#
loop_
_entity_poly.entity_id
_entity_poly.type
_entity_poly.pdbx_seq_one_letter_code
_entity_poly.pdbx_strand_id
1 'polypeptide(L)'
;MVAPGSEGPTQHQLLSFLQSKSTGHLTSLYSHLVSDVLSDGAPVGGPRLSFANGMWVEQSIPLQPSFKQLITTDLKANIASVDFVNK
;
A
#
# COMPACT_ATOMS: atom_id res chain seq x y z
N MET A 1 0.99 3.29 0.88
CA MET A 1 -0.04 3.11 1.92
C MET A 1 -0.11 4.31 2.86
N VAL A 2 0.99 4.67 3.53
CA VAL A 2 0.99 5.74 4.53
C VAL A 2 0.66 7.12 3.92
N ALA A 3 1.30 7.51 2.81
CA ALA A 3 1.02 8.81 2.19
C ALA A 3 -0.45 8.96 1.74
N PRO A 4 -1.05 8.01 0.98
CA PRO A 4 -2.48 8.05 0.66
C PRO A 4 -3.43 8.05 1.86
N GLY A 5 -3.02 7.50 3.02
CA GLY A 5 -3.81 7.47 4.25
C GLY A 5 -3.56 8.65 5.19
N SER A 6 -2.76 9.62 4.78
CA SER A 6 -2.41 10.81 5.57
C SER A 6 -2.93 12.07 4.90
N GLU A 7 -3.05 13.16 5.65
CA GLU A 7 -3.44 14.48 5.14
C GLU A 7 -2.53 15.57 5.72
N GLY A 8 -2.65 16.80 5.20
CA GLY A 8 -1.95 17.97 5.73
C GLY A 8 -0.41 17.83 5.71
N PRO A 9 0.30 18.40 6.70
CA PRO A 9 1.78 18.42 6.72
C PRO A 9 2.43 17.03 6.61
N THR A 10 1.84 16.01 7.24
CA THR A 10 2.33 14.63 7.17
C THR A 10 2.35 14.11 5.73
N GLN A 11 1.26 14.32 4.98
CA GLN A 11 1.20 13.92 3.58
C GLN A 11 2.25 14.65 2.74
N HIS A 12 2.42 15.96 2.96
CA HIS A 12 3.39 16.78 2.23
C HIS A 12 4.83 16.32 2.48
N GLN A 13 5.19 16.02 3.73
CA GLN A 13 6.52 15.50 4.08
C GLN A 13 6.79 14.16 3.40
N LEU A 14 5.81 13.24 3.41
CA LEU A 14 5.94 11.95 2.75
C LEU A 14 6.07 12.08 1.23
N LEU A 15 5.27 12.95 0.61
CA LEU A 15 5.35 13.20 -0.84
C LEU A 15 6.69 13.83 -1.24
N SER A 16 7.18 14.79 -0.44
CA SER A 16 8.49 15.40 -0.65
C SER A 16 9.62 14.37 -0.51
N PHE A 17 9.60 13.57 0.55
CA PHE A 17 10.58 12.51 0.79
C PHE A 17 10.60 11.47 -0.35
N LEU A 18 9.43 11.04 -0.80
CA LEU A 18 9.26 10.07 -1.88
C LEU A 18 9.40 10.70 -3.28
N GLN A 19 9.73 11.99 -3.37
CA GLN A 19 9.89 12.74 -4.62
C GLN A 19 8.68 12.63 -5.55
N SER A 20 7.46 12.64 -5.01
CA SER A 20 6.23 12.53 -5.78
C SER A 20 5.37 13.78 -5.66
N LYS A 21 4.69 14.11 -6.76
CA LYS A 21 3.80 15.28 -6.85
C LYS A 21 2.45 15.07 -6.17
N SER A 22 1.99 13.81 -6.04
CA SER A 22 0.70 13.49 -5.43
C SER A 22 0.63 12.04 -4.96
N THR A 23 -0.36 11.75 -4.11
CA THR A 23 -0.68 10.39 -3.67
C THR A 23 -1.18 9.55 -4.84
N GLY A 24 -1.97 10.13 -5.75
CA GLY A 24 -2.39 9.45 -6.99
C GLY A 24 -1.22 9.03 -7.88
N HIS A 25 -0.21 9.89 -8.03
CA HIS A 25 1.01 9.56 -8.76
C HIS A 25 1.80 8.43 -8.10
N LEU A 26 1.94 8.44 -6.76
CA LEU A 26 2.58 7.35 -6.01
C LEU A 26 1.83 6.03 -6.17
N THR A 27 0.50 6.07 -6.03
CA THR A 27 -0.34 4.88 -6.14
C THR A 27 -0.27 4.28 -7.53
N SER A 28 -0.36 5.11 -8.59
CA SER A 28 -0.23 4.65 -9.98
C SER A 28 1.15 4.04 -10.26
N LEU A 29 2.24 4.68 -9.83
CA LEU A 29 3.59 4.12 -9.95
C LEU A 29 3.70 2.75 -9.28
N TYR A 30 3.15 2.64 -8.07
CA TYR A 30 3.17 1.39 -7.33
C TYR A 30 2.36 0.28 -8.02
N SER A 31 1.18 0.60 -8.57
CA SER A 31 0.38 -0.37 -9.33
C SER A 31 1.14 -0.94 -10.53
N HIS A 32 1.94 -0.12 -11.23
CA HIS A 32 2.85 -0.58 -12.27
C HIS A 32 3.96 -1.47 -11.72
N LEU A 33 4.62 -1.08 -10.63
CA LEU A 33 5.67 -1.89 -10.01
C LEU A 33 5.17 -3.28 -9.63
N VAL A 34 3.99 -3.38 -9.02
CA VAL A 34 3.45 -4.69 -8.62
C VAL A 34 3.05 -5.54 -9.82
N SER A 35 2.53 -4.92 -10.89
CA SER A 35 2.03 -5.65 -12.06
C SER A 35 3.16 -6.09 -12.99
N ASP A 36 4.17 -5.25 -13.17
CA ASP A 36 5.16 -5.42 -14.22
C ASP A 36 6.51 -5.88 -13.68
N VAL A 37 6.93 -5.39 -12.50
CA VAL A 37 8.28 -5.64 -11.95
C VAL A 37 8.28 -6.76 -10.91
N LEU A 38 7.26 -6.81 -10.05
CA LEU A 38 7.16 -7.79 -8.96
C LEU A 38 6.32 -9.02 -9.33
N SER A 39 5.96 -9.19 -10.60
CA SER A 39 5.20 -10.33 -11.09
C SER A 39 6.02 -11.62 -11.10
N ASP A 40 5.34 -12.77 -10.96
CA ASP A 40 6.01 -14.07 -11.09
C ASP A 40 6.39 -14.30 -12.55
N GLY A 41 7.70 -14.28 -12.82
CA GLY A 41 8.26 -14.51 -14.15
C GLY A 41 8.43 -15.99 -14.50
N ALA A 42 8.25 -16.91 -13.54
CA ALA A 42 8.46 -18.34 -13.76
C ALA A 42 7.66 -18.93 -14.96
N PRO A 43 6.40 -18.53 -15.22
CA PRO A 43 5.63 -19.04 -16.36
C PRO A 43 6.23 -18.74 -17.74
N VAL A 44 7.12 -17.74 -17.84
CA VAL A 44 7.80 -17.34 -19.08
C VAL A 44 9.31 -17.64 -19.04
N GLY A 45 9.76 -18.48 -18.10
CA GLY A 45 11.17 -18.86 -17.95
C GLY A 45 12.02 -17.83 -17.18
N GLY A 46 11.39 -16.82 -16.57
CA GLY A 46 12.05 -15.85 -15.70
C GLY A 46 12.17 -16.31 -14.25
N PRO A 47 12.69 -15.44 -13.35
CA PRO A 47 12.76 -15.72 -11.93
C PRO A 47 11.37 -15.90 -11.30
N ARG A 48 11.26 -16.86 -10.38
CA ARG A 48 10.07 -16.96 -9.52
C ARG A 48 10.11 -15.87 -8.45
N LEU A 49 9.08 -15.03 -8.42
CA LEU A 49 8.93 -13.97 -7.43
C LEU A 49 7.61 -14.13 -6.66
N SER A 50 7.65 -13.78 -5.39
CA SER A 50 6.46 -13.66 -4.54
C SER A 50 6.68 -12.52 -3.56
N PHE A 51 5.67 -11.67 -3.40
CA PHE A 51 5.74 -10.49 -2.55
C PHE A 51 4.53 -10.43 -1.62
N ALA A 52 4.80 -10.24 -0.33
CA ALA A 52 3.77 -10.06 0.69
C ALA A 52 3.67 -8.58 1.06
N ASN A 53 2.47 -8.01 0.93
CA ASN A 53 2.20 -6.61 1.23
C ASN A 53 0.98 -6.51 2.14
N GLY A 54 1.13 -5.83 3.28
CA GLY A 54 0.00 -5.68 4.18
C GLY A 54 0.19 -4.65 5.27
N MET A 55 -0.92 -4.26 5.86
CA MET A 55 -0.99 -3.30 6.97
C MET A 55 -1.95 -3.84 8.02
N TRP A 56 -1.49 -3.83 9.27
CA TRP A 56 -2.31 -4.17 10.42
C TRP A 56 -2.49 -2.93 11.28
N VAL A 57 -3.73 -2.66 11.67
CA VAL A 57 -4.11 -1.50 12.45
C VAL A 57 -4.79 -1.98 13.72
N GLU A 58 -4.58 -1.27 14.83
CA GLU A 58 -5.25 -1.59 16.09
C GLU A 58 -6.77 -1.64 15.86
N GLN A 59 -7.44 -2.68 16.34
CA GLN A 59 -8.86 -2.91 16.13
C GLN A 59 -9.76 -1.80 16.69
N SER A 60 -9.32 -1.11 17.74
CA SER A 60 -10.03 0.05 18.31
C SER A 60 -10.00 1.28 17.39
N ILE A 61 -9.12 1.32 16.39
CA ILE A 61 -9.03 2.44 15.44
C ILE A 61 -9.94 2.16 14.24
N PRO A 62 -10.99 2.97 14.01
CA PRO A 62 -11.87 2.78 12.88
C PRO A 62 -11.16 3.12 11.57
N LEU A 63 -11.30 2.24 10.58
CA LEU A 63 -10.76 2.42 9.25
C LEU A 63 -11.84 2.86 8.27
N GLN A 64 -11.57 3.95 7.54
CA GLN A 64 -12.48 4.44 6.50
C GLN A 64 -12.64 3.39 5.38
N PRO A 65 -13.87 3.12 4.90
CA PRO A 65 -14.10 2.15 3.82
C PRO A 65 -13.36 2.48 2.52
N SER A 66 -13.32 3.76 2.14
CA SER A 66 -12.59 4.25 0.96
C SER A 66 -11.10 3.93 1.04
N PHE A 67 -10.51 4.07 2.23
CA PHE A 67 -9.11 3.74 2.46
C PHE A 67 -8.87 2.23 2.33
N LYS A 68 -9.73 1.38 2.91
CA LYS A 68 -9.63 -0.09 2.73
C LYS A 68 -9.69 -0.48 1.25
N GLN A 69 -10.59 0.15 0.49
CA GLN A 69 -10.71 -0.08 -0.94
C GLN A 69 -9.42 0.29 -1.68
N LEU A 70 -8.88 1.50 -1.46
CA LEU A 70 -7.62 1.94 -2.07
C LEU A 70 -6.44 1.00 -1.78
N ILE A 71 -6.31 0.50 -0.54
CA ILE A 71 -5.24 -0.44 -0.16
C ILE A 71 -5.38 -1.78 -0.91
N THR A 72 -6.59 -2.30 -1.01
CA THR A 72 -6.84 -3.62 -1.60
C THR A 72 -6.80 -3.60 -3.13
N THR A 73 -7.25 -2.51 -3.77
CA THR A 73 -7.28 -2.41 -5.23
C THR A 73 -5.95 -1.96 -5.81
N ASP A 74 -5.50 -0.77 -5.45
CA ASP A 74 -4.43 -0.10 -6.18
C ASP A 74 -3.05 -0.53 -5.68
N LEU A 75 -2.98 -0.85 -4.39
CA LEU A 75 -1.75 -1.30 -3.73
C LEU A 75 -1.69 -2.82 -3.57
N LYS A 76 -2.70 -3.55 -4.04
CA LYS A 76 -2.78 -5.03 -4.03
C LYS A 76 -2.31 -5.62 -2.70
N ALA A 77 -2.78 -5.04 -1.60
CA ALA A 77 -2.30 -5.34 -0.27
C ALA A 77 -3.43 -5.74 0.67
N ASN A 78 -3.06 -6.46 1.72
CA ASN A 78 -4.00 -6.85 2.75
C ASN A 78 -4.08 -5.77 3.84
N ILE A 79 -5.28 -5.54 4.36
CA ILE A 79 -5.49 -4.68 5.53
C ILE A 79 -6.34 -5.43 6.55
N ALA A 80 -5.89 -5.41 7.81
CA ALA A 80 -6.61 -6.07 8.89
C ALA A 80 -6.61 -5.24 10.17
N SER A 81 -7.73 -5.29 10.87
CA SER A 81 -7.86 -4.81 12.25
C SER A 81 -7.45 -5.94 13.19
N VAL A 82 -6.50 -5.68 14.09
CA VAL A 82 -5.92 -6.69 14.99
C VAL A 82 -5.92 -6.14 16.40
N ASP A 83 -6.27 -6.96 17.40
CA ASP A 83 -6.08 -6.62 18.81
C ASP A 83 -4.59 -6.61 19.17
N PHE A 84 -3.99 -5.42 19.19
CA PHE A 84 -2.61 -5.28 19.63
C PHE A 84 -2.47 -5.11 21.15
N VAL A 85 -3.55 -4.81 21.86
CA VAL A 85 -3.55 -4.43 23.27
C VAL A 85 -3.66 -5.66 24.17
N ASN A 86 -4.54 -6.61 23.84
CA ASN A 86 -4.87 -7.75 24.71
C ASN A 86 -4.33 -9.10 24.18
N LYS A 87 -3.10 -9.10 23.65
CA LYS A 87 -2.48 -10.28 23.02
C LYS A 87 -2.40 -11.52 23.91
#